data_AF-A0A6L7WSA6-F1
#
_entry.id   AF-A0A6L7WSA6-F1
#
_cell.length_a   1.000
_cell.length_b   1.000
_cell.length_c   1.000
_cell.angle_alpha   90.00
_cell.angle_beta   90.00
_cell.angle_gamma   90.00
#
_symmetry.space_group_name_H-M   'P 1'
#
loop_
_entity.id
_entity.type
_entity.pdbx_description
1 polymer ?
#
loop_
_entity_poly.entity_id
_entity_poly.type
_entity_poly.pdbx_seq_one_letter_code
_entity_poly.pdbx_strand_id
1 'polypeptide(L)'
;MSRKYRQQGYQDDERQRPERTGERKPKGDGRPRRGYGPREPRVVNMPAFREVLKCARCGASLSSSIRFDTQCAKCAADLHSCAQCTWFDTSRTRECAQPIPKRVSPKDARNSCTFFEARVTVERETHSSVAAPPSAAPAARRPPSPAAASARQAFDDLFK
;
A
#
# COMPACT_ATOMS: atom_id res chain seq x y z
N MET A 1 -47.98 7.39 -49.13
CA MET A 1 -46.82 7.73 -48.27
C MET A 1 -46.18 6.46 -47.72
N SER A 2 -45.11 5.97 -48.34
CA SER A 2 -44.34 4.83 -47.85
C SER A 2 -43.41 5.28 -46.72
N ARG A 3 -43.54 4.69 -45.52
CA ARG A 3 -42.67 5.00 -44.36
C ARG A 3 -41.33 4.30 -44.56
N LYS A 4 -40.29 5.06 -44.92
CA LYS A 4 -38.96 4.58 -45.34
C LYS A 4 -37.99 4.24 -44.19
N TYR A 5 -38.47 4.09 -42.96
CA TYR A 5 -37.59 3.72 -41.84
C TYR A 5 -38.33 2.80 -40.86
N ARG A 6 -37.98 1.53 -40.87
CA ARG A 6 -38.33 0.55 -39.83
C ARG A 6 -37.02 0.17 -39.16
N GLN A 7 -36.85 0.54 -37.89
CA GLN A 7 -35.67 0.19 -37.11
C GLN A 7 -35.74 -1.31 -36.83
N GLN A 8 -34.75 -2.06 -37.29
CA GLN A 8 -34.67 -3.51 -37.13
C GLN A 8 -34.22 -3.80 -35.69
N GLY A 9 -35.06 -4.50 -34.93
CA GLY A 9 -34.81 -4.76 -33.52
C GLY A 9 -33.92 -5.98 -33.34
N TYR A 10 -33.15 -6.03 -32.24
CA TYR A 10 -32.26 -7.14 -31.88
C TYR A 10 -32.92 -8.54 -31.83
N GLN A 11 -34.26 -8.61 -31.90
CA GLN A 11 -35.02 -9.86 -31.93
C GLN A 11 -35.33 -10.37 -33.35
N ASP A 12 -35.10 -9.57 -34.39
CA ASP A 12 -35.36 -9.96 -35.79
C ASP A 12 -34.22 -10.81 -36.40
N ASP A 13 -33.00 -10.76 -35.81
CA ASP A 13 -31.80 -11.48 -36.28
C ASP A 13 -31.84 -12.99 -35.99
N GLU A 14 -32.65 -13.47 -35.05
CA GLU A 14 -32.69 -14.91 -34.72
C GLU A 14 -33.39 -15.75 -35.79
N ARG A 15 -34.29 -15.15 -36.60
CA ARG A 15 -35.07 -15.88 -37.62
C ARG A 15 -34.30 -16.16 -38.91
N GLN A 16 -33.14 -15.54 -39.13
CA GLN A 16 -32.39 -15.64 -40.39
C GLN A 16 -30.98 -16.23 -40.22
N ARG A 17 -30.70 -16.90 -39.11
CA ARG A 17 -29.42 -17.61 -38.97
C ARG A 17 -29.55 -19.02 -39.56
N PRO A 18 -28.94 -19.33 -40.73
CA PRO A 18 -28.92 -20.70 -41.21
C PRO A 18 -28.20 -21.58 -40.18
N GLU A 19 -28.83 -22.68 -39.79
CA GLU A 19 -28.25 -23.69 -38.92
C GLU A 19 -26.92 -24.16 -39.54
N ARG A 20 -25.81 -23.84 -38.89
CA ARG A 20 -24.48 -24.29 -39.31
C ARG A 20 -24.32 -25.75 -38.90
N THR A 21 -24.96 -26.65 -39.63
CA THR A 21 -24.72 -28.09 -39.55
C THR A 21 -23.42 -28.38 -40.27
N GLY A 22 -22.31 -28.28 -39.53
CA GLY A 22 -20.99 -28.61 -40.03
C GLY A 22 -20.04 -28.75 -38.86
N GLU A 23 -19.75 -30.00 -38.48
CA GLU A 23 -18.70 -30.33 -37.52
C GLU A 23 -17.38 -29.68 -37.94
N ARG A 24 -17.00 -28.64 -37.20
CA ARG A 24 -15.71 -27.98 -37.38
C ARG A 24 -14.63 -28.90 -36.83
N LYS A 25 -13.99 -29.68 -37.71
CA LYS A 25 -12.77 -30.42 -37.37
C LYS A 25 -11.73 -29.45 -36.81
N PRO A 26 -11.19 -29.66 -35.59
CA PRO A 26 -10.13 -28.82 -35.08
C PRO A 26 -8.85 -29.09 -35.87
N LYS A 27 -8.41 -28.14 -36.70
CA LYS A 27 -7.03 -28.11 -37.19
C LYS A 27 -6.13 -27.67 -36.04
N GLY A 28 -5.58 -28.64 -35.32
CA GLY A 28 -4.55 -28.43 -34.32
C GLY A 28 -3.45 -29.45 -34.53
N ASP A 29 -2.26 -28.98 -34.87
CA ASP A 29 -1.06 -29.73 -35.25
C ASP A 29 -0.37 -30.46 -34.07
N GLY A 30 -1.11 -30.73 -32.98
CA GLY A 30 -0.62 -31.46 -31.80
C GLY A 30 0.45 -30.75 -30.96
N ARG A 31 0.89 -29.55 -31.37
CA ARG A 31 1.87 -28.75 -30.64
C ARG A 31 1.14 -27.85 -29.62
N PRO A 32 1.62 -27.74 -28.37
CA PRO A 32 1.02 -26.82 -27.41
C PRO A 32 1.14 -25.39 -27.95
N ARG A 33 0.01 -24.75 -28.27
CA ARG A 33 -0.04 -23.32 -28.59
C ARG A 33 0.58 -22.57 -27.42
N ARG A 34 1.68 -21.88 -27.66
CA ARG A 34 2.31 -20.99 -26.68
C ARG A 34 1.28 -19.91 -26.29
N GLY A 35 0.69 -20.02 -25.11
CA GLY A 35 0.14 -18.86 -24.42
C GLY A 35 -1.36 -18.77 -24.11
N TYR A 36 -2.12 -19.86 -24.02
CA TYR A 36 -3.45 -19.85 -23.38
C TYR A 36 -3.71 -21.13 -22.56
N GLY A 37 -2.90 -21.35 -21.52
CA GLY A 37 -3.39 -22.04 -20.31
C GLY A 37 -4.09 -21.02 -19.41
N PRO A 38 -4.82 -21.43 -18.35
CA PRO A 38 -5.28 -20.52 -17.30
C PRO A 38 -4.06 -19.73 -16.82
N ARG A 39 -3.96 -18.45 -17.21
CA ARG A 39 -2.86 -17.61 -16.76
C ARG A 39 -3.08 -17.44 -15.27
N GLU A 40 -2.29 -18.12 -14.46
CA GLU A 40 -2.20 -17.79 -13.04
C GLU A 40 -2.02 -16.27 -12.96
N PRO A 41 -2.93 -15.56 -12.27
CA PRO A 41 -2.82 -14.11 -12.15
C PRO A 41 -1.43 -13.78 -11.64
N ARG A 42 -0.70 -12.92 -12.35
CA ARG A 42 0.60 -12.42 -11.87
C ARG A 42 0.36 -11.79 -10.52
N VAL A 43 0.99 -12.33 -9.47
CA VAL A 43 0.99 -11.71 -8.15
C VAL A 43 1.70 -10.36 -8.26
N VAL A 44 0.92 -9.28 -8.28
CA VAL A 44 1.45 -7.93 -8.25
C VAL A 44 1.93 -7.69 -6.83
N ASN A 45 3.21 -7.35 -6.67
CA ASN A 45 3.78 -7.09 -5.36
C ASN A 45 3.24 -5.75 -4.85
N MET A 46 2.12 -5.78 -4.13
CA MET A 46 1.50 -4.61 -3.55
C MET A 46 2.31 -4.24 -2.30
N PRO A 47 2.91 -3.04 -2.22
CA PRO A 47 3.69 -2.66 -1.06
C PRO A 47 2.78 -2.61 0.17
N ALA A 48 3.25 -3.21 1.26
CA ALA A 48 2.54 -3.24 2.52
C ALA A 48 2.40 -1.82 3.10
N PHE A 49 1.47 -1.66 4.04
CA PHE A 49 1.29 -0.42 4.78
C PHE A 49 1.65 -0.68 6.24
N ARG A 50 2.32 0.28 6.87
CA ARG A 50 2.62 0.24 8.30
C ARG A 50 2.14 1.46 9.02
N GLU A 51 1.74 1.24 10.26
CA GLU A 51 1.40 2.28 11.20
C GLU A 51 2.67 2.85 11.82
N VAL A 52 2.86 4.16 11.67
CA VAL A 52 4.02 4.90 12.18
C VAL A 52 3.53 6.03 13.07
N LEU A 53 4.03 6.04 14.30
CA LEU A 53 3.92 7.17 15.21
C LEU A 53 5.04 8.16 14.91
N LYS A 54 4.71 9.44 14.76
CA LYS A 54 5.69 10.49 14.49
C LYS A 54 5.57 11.62 15.50
N CYS A 55 6.70 12.18 15.91
CA CYS A 55 6.70 13.39 16.71
C CYS A 55 6.25 14.60 15.86
N ALA A 56 5.17 15.30 16.21
CA ALA A 56 4.75 16.50 15.47
C ALA A 56 5.74 17.67 15.52
N ARG A 57 6.72 17.68 16.44
CA ARG A 57 7.73 18.75 16.49
C ARG A 57 8.89 18.54 15.52
N CYS A 58 9.38 17.30 15.38
CA CYS A 58 10.58 17.00 14.58
C CYS A 58 10.40 15.89 13.53
N GLY A 59 9.24 15.25 13.45
CA GLY A 59 8.91 14.20 12.49
C GLY A 59 9.58 12.84 12.76
N ALA A 60 10.32 12.68 13.85
CA ALA A 60 10.97 11.42 14.19
C ALA A 60 9.96 10.29 14.39
N SER A 61 10.22 9.12 13.81
CA SER A 61 9.44 7.91 14.05
C SER A 61 9.65 7.43 15.49
N LEU A 62 8.56 7.17 16.20
CA LEU A 62 8.51 6.70 17.57
C LEU A 62 8.14 5.22 17.56
N SER A 63 8.87 4.40 18.33
CA SER A 63 8.63 2.95 18.42
C SER A 63 7.84 2.55 19.68
N SER A 64 7.69 3.46 20.64
CA SER A 64 7.17 3.16 21.98
C SER A 64 5.75 3.70 22.20
N SER A 65 4.99 3.00 23.04
CA SER A 65 3.74 3.52 23.61
C SER A 65 4.01 4.80 24.42
N ILE A 66 3.28 5.87 24.10
CA ILE A 66 3.42 7.18 24.75
C ILE A 66 2.77 7.11 26.14
N ARG A 67 3.57 7.33 27.20
CA ARG A 67 3.09 7.57 28.58
C ARG A 67 3.17 9.05 28.89
N PHE A 68 2.57 9.48 30.01
CA PHE A 68 2.58 10.88 30.46
C PHE A 68 3.97 11.52 30.45
N ASP A 69 5.01 10.77 30.85
CA ASP A 69 6.36 11.30 30.99
C ASP A 69 7.29 11.06 29.78
N THR A 70 6.74 10.54 28.68
CA THR A 70 7.55 10.20 27.52
C THR A 70 7.98 11.43 26.72
N GLN A 71 9.25 11.43 26.33
CA GLN A 71 9.88 12.50 25.54
C GLN A 71 10.47 11.93 24.26
N CYS A 72 10.54 12.77 23.23
CA CYS A 72 11.15 12.41 21.96
C CYS A 72 12.67 12.26 22.10
N ALA A 73 13.23 11.14 21.64
CA ALA A 73 14.69 10.91 21.66
C ALA A 73 15.49 11.89 20.80
N LYS A 74 14.88 12.54 19.79
CA LYS A 74 15.59 13.47 18.90
C LYS A 74 15.56 14.93 19.36
N CYS A 75 14.40 15.41 19.82
CA CYS A 75 14.20 16.83 20.15
C CYS A 75 13.80 17.10 21.60
N ALA A 76 13.75 16.05 22.44
CA ALA A 76 13.33 16.11 23.84
C ALA A 76 11.94 16.73 24.10
N ALA A 77 11.11 16.89 23.07
CA ALA A 77 9.75 17.38 23.23
C ALA A 77 8.87 16.36 23.94
N ASP A 78 7.94 16.84 24.78
CA ASP A 78 6.96 15.98 25.44
C ASP A 78 5.99 15.38 24.41
N LEU A 79 5.93 14.05 24.40
CA LEU A 79 5.08 13.32 23.46
C LEU A 79 3.62 13.28 23.93
N HIS A 80 3.39 13.35 25.24
CA HIS A 80 2.06 13.44 25.83
C HIS A 80 1.54 14.89 25.82
N SER A 81 1.26 15.39 24.62
CA SER A 81 0.84 16.77 24.35
C SER A 81 -0.37 16.80 23.41
N CYS A 82 -1.16 17.88 23.43
CA CYS A 82 -2.34 17.98 22.55
C CYS A 82 -1.94 17.91 21.07
N ALA A 83 -0.75 18.40 20.71
CA ALA A 83 -0.21 18.33 19.36
C ALA A 83 0.00 16.88 18.84
N GLN A 84 0.17 15.88 19.72
CA GLN A 84 0.29 14.46 19.33
C GLN A 84 -1.00 13.67 19.46
N CYS A 85 -2.11 14.30 19.84
CA CYS A 85 -3.36 13.61 20.10
C CYS A 85 -4.19 13.44 18.82
N THR A 86 -4.81 12.28 18.61
CA THR A 86 -5.79 12.03 17.52
C THR A 86 -7.02 12.93 17.64
N TRP A 87 -7.43 13.25 18.87
CA TRP A 87 -8.65 14.00 19.17
C TRP A 87 -8.48 15.53 19.12
N PHE A 88 -7.28 16.01 18.83
CA PHE A 88 -7.03 17.45 18.74
C PHE A 88 -7.69 18.03 17.49
N ASP A 89 -8.62 18.97 17.70
CA ASP A 89 -9.47 19.54 16.65
C ASP A 89 -9.72 21.02 16.94
N THR A 90 -9.07 21.91 16.20
CA THR A 90 -9.14 23.36 16.39
C THR A 90 -10.52 23.97 16.08
N SER A 91 -11.42 23.22 15.43
CA SER A 91 -12.76 23.70 15.10
C SER A 91 -13.73 23.69 16.28
N ARG A 92 -13.36 23.05 17.40
CA ARG A 92 -14.21 22.91 18.59
C ARG A 92 -13.84 23.91 19.69
N THR A 93 -14.80 24.26 20.55
CA THR A 93 -14.64 25.26 21.63
C THR A 93 -13.45 24.98 22.56
N ARG A 94 -13.16 23.70 22.85
CA ARG A 94 -12.03 23.29 23.71
C ARG A 94 -10.84 22.76 22.91
N GLU A 95 -10.89 22.87 21.59
CA GLU A 95 -9.90 22.36 20.64
C GLU A 95 -9.65 20.85 20.76
N CYS A 96 -10.67 20.11 21.20
CA CYS A 96 -10.63 18.67 21.41
C CYS A 96 -12.00 18.08 21.05
N ALA A 97 -11.99 16.91 20.42
CA ALA A 97 -13.20 16.17 20.08
C ALA A 97 -13.87 15.52 21.30
N GLN A 98 -13.09 15.20 22.33
CA GLN A 98 -13.56 14.57 23.56
C GLN A 98 -14.07 15.61 24.58
N PRO A 99 -15.01 15.24 25.47
CA PRO A 99 -15.55 16.13 26.49
C PRO A 99 -14.53 16.36 27.64
N ILE A 100 -13.51 17.19 27.39
CA ILE A 100 -12.51 17.58 28.39
C ILE A 100 -13.02 18.70 29.29
N PRO A 101 -12.74 18.75 30.61
CA PRO A 101 -13.33 19.74 31.53
C PRO A 101 -12.84 21.18 31.30
N LYS A 102 -11.58 21.36 30.91
CA LYS A 102 -10.95 22.66 30.65
C LYS A 102 -10.09 22.58 29.38
N ARG A 103 -9.92 23.71 28.68
CA ARG A 103 -9.00 23.83 27.54
C ARG A 103 -7.56 23.68 28.04
N VAL A 104 -6.80 22.77 27.42
CA VAL A 104 -5.36 22.57 27.72
C VAL A 104 -4.53 23.60 26.97
N SER A 105 -3.65 24.32 27.67
CA SER A 105 -2.70 25.28 27.09
C SER A 105 -1.45 25.33 27.98
N PRO A 106 -0.22 25.37 27.44
CA PRO A 106 0.16 25.32 26.02
C PRO A 106 -0.06 23.93 25.37
N LYS A 107 -0.15 23.86 24.04
CA LYS A 107 -0.48 22.61 23.29
C LYS A 107 0.70 21.68 23.05
N ASP A 108 1.90 22.24 23.09
CA ASP A 108 3.16 21.54 22.82
C ASP A 108 3.86 21.07 24.10
N ALA A 109 3.25 21.31 25.27
CA ALA A 109 3.76 20.86 26.56
C ALA A 109 3.05 19.60 27.05
N ARG A 110 3.71 18.92 28.00
CA ARG A 110 3.12 17.79 28.72
C ARG A 110 1.77 18.18 29.33
N ASN A 111 0.76 17.35 29.07
CA ASN A 111 -0.53 17.41 29.74
C ASN A 111 -0.82 16.11 30.48
N SER A 112 -1.80 16.11 31.37
CA SER A 112 -2.26 14.92 32.10
C SER A 112 -3.65 14.48 31.62
N CYS A 113 -3.98 14.73 30.36
CA CYS A 113 -5.29 14.37 29.81
C CYS A 113 -5.43 12.84 29.72
N THR A 114 -6.46 12.28 30.34
CA THR A 114 -6.71 10.82 30.34
C THR A 114 -7.30 10.33 29.02
N PHE A 115 -7.88 11.22 28.21
CA PHE A 115 -8.41 10.92 26.87
C PHE A 115 -7.34 10.98 25.77
N PHE A 116 -6.07 11.00 26.15
CA PHE A 116 -4.98 11.10 25.19
C PHE A 116 -4.86 9.80 24.39
N GLU A 117 -4.77 9.94 23.07
CA GLU A 117 -4.51 8.84 22.16
C GLU A 117 -3.55 9.33 21.08
N ALA A 118 -2.45 8.61 20.89
CA ALA A 118 -1.37 9.04 20.02
C ALA A 118 -1.78 8.97 18.55
N ARG A 119 -1.50 10.04 17.78
CA ARG A 119 -1.80 10.08 16.35
C ARG A 119 -0.89 9.13 15.57
N VAL A 120 -1.49 8.09 15.02
CA VAL A 120 -0.85 7.13 14.12
C VAL A 120 -1.06 7.58 12.66
N THR A 121 0.00 7.49 11.87
CA THR A 121 -0.06 7.71 10.42
C THR A 121 0.25 6.41 9.68
N VAL A 122 -0.54 6.09 8.66
CA VAL A 122 -0.32 4.90 7.83
C VAL A 122 0.58 5.26 6.66
N GLU A 123 1.73 4.62 6.57
CA GLU A 123 2.72 4.85 5.53
C GLU A 123 2.91 3.62 4.65
N ARG A 124 3.13 3.82 3.35
CA ARG A 124 3.45 2.74 2.43
C ARG A 124 4.89 2.29 2.65
N GLU A 125 5.10 1.02 2.89
CA GLU A 125 6.42 0.41 3.00
C GLU A 125 7.07 0.38 1.61
N THR A 126 8.01 1.29 1.38
CA THR A 126 8.80 1.34 0.13
C THR A 126 10.16 0.64 0.26
N HIS A 127 10.43 0.03 1.42
CA HIS A 127 11.65 -0.73 1.64
C HIS A 127 11.42 -2.19 1.25
N SER A 128 12.22 -2.68 0.31
CA SER A 128 12.36 -4.11 0.03
C SER A 128 13.10 -4.77 1.19
N SER A 129 12.38 -5.19 2.23
CA SER A 129 12.90 -6.27 3.05
C SER A 129 12.95 -7.50 2.14
N VAL A 130 14.16 -8.00 1.87
CA VAL A 130 14.31 -9.34 1.30
C VAL A 130 13.81 -10.29 2.39
N ALA A 131 12.49 -10.50 2.45
CA ALA A 131 11.89 -11.53 3.26
C ALA A 131 12.31 -12.86 2.61
N ALA A 132 13.41 -13.42 3.12
CA ALA A 132 13.84 -14.75 2.74
C ALA A 132 12.68 -15.72 3.04
N PRO A 133 12.20 -16.51 2.06
CA PRO A 133 11.11 -17.44 2.28
C PRO A 133 11.54 -18.49 3.33
N PRO A 134 10.66 -18.84 4.30
CA PRO A 134 10.94 -19.92 5.24
C PRO A 134 10.70 -21.27 4.55
N SER A 135 11.65 -21.72 3.73
CA SER A 135 11.85 -23.13 3.34
C SER A 135 12.88 -23.22 2.20
N ALA A 136 14.14 -23.06 2.54
CA ALA A 136 15.21 -23.73 1.80
C ALA A 136 16.23 -24.23 2.81
N ALA A 137 16.45 -25.54 2.81
CA ALA A 137 17.54 -26.20 3.52
C ALA A 137 18.87 -25.44 3.30
N PRO A 138 19.85 -25.51 4.23
CA PRO A 138 21.06 -24.71 4.16
C PRO A 138 21.94 -25.14 2.98
N ALA A 139 21.68 -24.55 1.80
CA ALA A 139 22.62 -24.59 0.70
C ALA A 139 23.82 -23.74 1.11
N ALA A 140 24.98 -24.39 1.17
CA ALA A 140 26.27 -23.79 1.47
C ALA A 140 26.42 -22.42 0.77
N ARG A 141 26.87 -21.41 1.54
CA ARG A 141 27.22 -20.08 1.05
C ARG A 141 28.13 -20.20 -0.16
N ARG A 142 27.59 -20.05 -1.35
CA ARG A 142 28.37 -19.88 -2.57
C ARG A 142 29.02 -18.49 -2.50
N PRO A 143 30.35 -18.34 -2.60
CA PRO A 143 30.96 -17.02 -2.60
C PRO A 143 30.39 -16.20 -3.77
N PRO A 144 30.20 -14.88 -3.59
CA PRO A 144 29.72 -14.03 -4.67
C PRO A 144 30.70 -14.11 -5.83
N SER A 145 30.20 -14.51 -7.00
CA SER A 145 30.97 -14.52 -8.24
C SER A 145 31.48 -13.11 -8.56
N PRO A 146 32.71 -12.95 -9.12
CA PRO A 146 33.34 -11.65 -9.38
C PRO A 146 32.51 -10.74 -10.30
N ALA A 147 31.57 -11.30 -11.07
CA ALA A 147 30.64 -10.57 -11.92
C ALA A 147 29.63 -9.66 -11.17
N ALA A 148 29.33 -9.92 -9.89
CA ALA A 148 28.40 -9.10 -9.12
C ALA A 148 29.03 -7.79 -8.62
N ALA A 149 30.35 -7.81 -8.38
CA ALA A 149 31.12 -6.60 -8.05
C ALA A 149 31.30 -5.71 -9.29
N SER A 150 31.55 -6.30 -10.46
CA SER A 150 31.72 -5.56 -11.72
C SER A 150 30.42 -4.90 -12.20
N ALA A 151 29.26 -5.50 -11.93
CA ALA A 151 27.98 -4.91 -12.33
C ALA A 151 27.70 -3.59 -11.60
N ARG A 152 27.97 -3.50 -10.29
CA ARG A 152 27.76 -2.27 -9.51
C ARG A 152 28.72 -1.16 -9.94
N GLN A 153 29.99 -1.50 -10.17
CA GLN A 153 31.01 -0.56 -10.63
C GLN A 153 30.69 0.01 -12.02
N ALA A 154 30.20 -0.82 -12.95
CA ALA A 154 29.81 -0.37 -14.29
C ALA A 154 28.65 0.66 -14.28
N PHE A 155 27.75 0.60 -13.29
CA PHE A 155 26.70 1.61 -13.12
C PHE A 155 27.25 2.94 -12.58
N ASP A 156 28.18 2.92 -11.63
CA ASP A 156 28.74 4.14 -11.05
C ASP A 156 29.60 4.94 -12.05
N ASP A 157 30.24 4.28 -13.00
CA ASP A 157 31.06 4.93 -14.03
C ASP A 157 30.23 5.58 -15.15
N LEU A 158 28.95 5.26 -15.29
CA LEU A 158 28.03 5.90 -16.24
C LEU A 158 27.61 7.33 -15.81
N PHE A 159 27.79 7.65 -14.53
CA PHE A 159 27.35 8.93 -13.94
C PHE A 159 28.52 9.84 -13.51
N LYS A 160 29.75 9.56 -13.97
CA LYS A 160 30.93 10.42 -13.80
C LYS A 160 31.22 11.24 -15.05
#